data_AF-A0A6I3LFF3-F1
#
_entry.id   AF-A0A6I3LFF3-F1
#
_cell.length_a   1.000
_cell.length_b   1.000
_cell.length_c   1.000
_cell.angle_alpha   90.00
_cell.angle_beta   90.00
_cell.angle_gamma   90.00
#
_symmetry.space_group_name_H-M   'P 1'
#
loop_
_entity.id
_entity.type
_entity.pdbx_description
1 polymer ?
#
loop_
_entity_poly.entity_id
_entity_poly.type
_entity_poly.pdbx_seq_one_letter_code
_entity_poly.pdbx_strand_id
1 'polypeptide(L)'
;MINNTMKKRILLLATVCLLGLNFTACSSDDNSNDSNRFETIDQEQLPATTKNFLKGVFPASLVKQSGKVNHENYYGSKYTTTLDNNVKIDFNKNGDWTEVETINKTAIPEAFLEQEVAKINQYVKTNYPNNFIIEIDRDYKRGYEIELNNGLEMFFDINQNFIALDIDKHDNEQVVSANELPQKAKDFVSANFANEEITFVKKEIDDNRVEFDIYLSSGTSIEFNQQGDWREIEAGRQATLPTAFLPAELVQYVTSHYKEYKLASVEKDYNKYKVELEKGRQEIDLEFNLSGKFLRIDY
;
A
#
# COMPACT_ATOMS: atom_id res chain seq x y z
N MET A 1 -68.38 16.47 32.70
CA MET A 1 -67.95 15.31 31.90
C MET A 1 -67.43 15.83 30.56
N ILE A 2 -66.23 15.38 30.18
CA ILE A 2 -65.57 15.48 28.87
C ILE A 2 -64.87 16.82 28.56
N ASN A 3 -63.53 16.72 28.63
CA ASN A 3 -62.50 17.62 28.10
C ASN A 3 -62.60 17.74 26.58
N ASN A 4 -62.19 18.90 26.03
CA ASN A 4 -61.21 18.84 24.94
C ASN A 4 -60.36 20.11 24.84
N THR A 5 -59.06 19.87 24.90
CA THR A 5 -57.95 20.83 24.95
C THR A 5 -57.45 21.08 23.53
N MET A 6 -57.42 22.34 23.08
CA MET A 6 -56.57 22.76 21.96
C MET A 6 -55.73 23.97 22.38
N LYS A 7 -54.47 23.72 22.73
CA LYS A 7 -53.44 24.76 22.88
C LYS A 7 -52.84 25.04 21.51
N LYS A 8 -53.12 26.23 20.95
CA LYS A 8 -52.33 26.82 19.86
C LYS A 8 -50.93 27.13 20.40
N ARG A 9 -49.88 26.64 19.75
CA ARG A 9 -48.50 27.10 19.94
C ARG A 9 -47.98 27.62 18.60
N ILE A 10 -47.61 28.88 18.62
CA ILE A 10 -47.02 29.66 17.53
C ILE A 10 -45.58 29.16 17.33
N LEU A 11 -45.25 28.82 16.08
CA LEU A 11 -43.94 28.38 15.64
C LEU A 11 -43.01 29.62 15.57
N LEU A 12 -41.96 29.65 16.40
CA LEU A 12 -40.89 30.64 16.31
C LEU A 12 -39.80 30.07 15.39
N LEU A 13 -39.58 30.69 14.23
CA LEU A 13 -38.43 30.42 13.36
C LEU A 13 -37.15 30.91 14.07
N ALA A 14 -36.20 30.00 14.32
CA ALA A 14 -34.84 30.34 14.69
C ALA A 14 -33.90 29.80 13.61
N THR A 15 -33.50 30.66 12.69
CA THR A 15 -32.50 30.40 11.67
C THR A 15 -31.13 30.46 12.34
N VAL A 16 -30.46 29.32 12.49
CA VAL A 16 -29.06 29.26 12.94
C VAL A 16 -28.17 29.14 11.71
N CYS A 17 -27.54 30.26 11.31
CA CYS A 17 -26.41 30.24 10.39
C CYS A 17 -25.17 29.69 11.13
N LEU A 18 -24.82 28.43 10.91
CA LEU A 18 -23.46 27.95 11.16
C LEU A 18 -22.59 28.33 9.95
N LEU A 19 -21.76 29.35 10.13
CA LEU A 19 -20.62 29.64 9.27
C LEU A 19 -19.53 28.59 9.56
N GLY A 20 -19.48 27.55 8.73
CA GLY A 20 -18.34 26.63 8.67
C GLY A 20 -17.18 27.30 7.96
N LEU A 21 -16.12 27.62 8.70
CA LEU A 21 -14.82 28.03 8.18
C LEU A 21 -14.16 26.79 7.56
N ASN A 22 -14.00 26.79 6.23
CA ASN A 22 -13.19 25.82 5.51
C ASN A 22 -11.72 26.24 5.60
N PHE A 23 -10.88 25.42 6.23
CA PHE A 23 -9.43 25.53 6.08
C PHE A 23 -9.00 24.69 4.87
N THR A 24 -8.53 25.36 3.83
CA THR A 24 -7.84 24.77 2.68
C THR A 24 -6.41 24.45 3.07
N ALA A 25 -6.07 23.17 3.15
CA ALA A 25 -4.68 22.69 3.13
C ALA A 25 -4.45 22.04 1.76
N CYS A 26 -3.71 22.73 0.89
CA CYS A 26 -3.24 22.18 -0.37
C CYS A 26 -1.86 21.56 -0.16
N SER A 27 -1.69 20.33 -0.64
CA SER A 27 -0.41 19.80 -1.10
C SER A 27 -0.68 18.70 -2.13
N SER A 28 -0.24 18.97 -3.35
CA SER A 28 0.06 18.03 -4.44
C SER A 28 -1.12 17.28 -5.08
N ASP A 29 -1.74 17.96 -6.06
CA ASP A 29 -2.35 17.42 -7.27
C ASP A 29 -3.13 16.11 -7.21
N ASP A 30 -4.41 16.23 -6.87
CA ASP A 30 -5.47 15.49 -7.56
C ASP A 30 -6.79 16.27 -7.48
N ASN A 31 -6.89 17.33 -8.30
CA ASN A 31 -8.12 18.11 -8.42
C ASN A 31 -9.12 17.38 -9.32
N SER A 32 -9.74 16.32 -8.79
CA SER A 32 -11.02 15.87 -9.29
C SER A 32 -12.04 15.88 -8.15
N ASN A 33 -13.11 16.62 -8.38
CA ASN A 33 -14.29 16.60 -7.53
C ASN A 33 -14.82 15.14 -7.50
N ASP A 34 -14.53 14.42 -6.43
CA ASP A 34 -14.72 12.95 -6.27
C ASP A 34 -16.20 12.49 -6.44
N SER A 35 -17.14 13.44 -6.45
CA SER A 35 -18.55 13.21 -6.74
C SER A 35 -18.86 12.84 -8.20
N ASN A 36 -17.85 12.73 -9.08
CA ASN A 36 -18.02 12.46 -10.52
C ASN A 36 -17.31 11.19 -11.05
N ARG A 37 -16.77 10.30 -10.20
CA ARG A 37 -16.06 9.09 -10.69
C ARG A 37 -17.00 8.00 -11.25
N PHE A 38 -18.24 7.92 -10.76
CA PHE A 38 -19.24 6.99 -11.27
C PHE A 38 -20.68 7.51 -11.11
N GLU A 39 -21.56 7.11 -12.03
CA GLU A 39 -23.01 7.29 -11.90
C GLU A 39 -23.56 6.21 -10.96
N THR A 40 -24.27 6.60 -9.90
CA THR A 40 -24.96 5.62 -9.04
C THR A 40 -26.09 4.96 -9.81
N ILE A 41 -26.14 3.62 -9.79
CA ILE A 41 -27.15 2.82 -10.47
C ILE A 41 -27.87 1.91 -9.47
N ASP A 42 -29.08 1.48 -9.83
CA ASP A 42 -29.76 0.41 -9.10
C ASP A 42 -29.02 -0.92 -9.32
N GLN A 43 -28.93 -1.76 -8.29
CA GLN A 43 -28.28 -3.06 -8.35
C GLN A 43 -28.84 -3.92 -9.49
N GLU A 44 -30.12 -3.80 -9.83
CA GLU A 44 -30.74 -4.56 -10.91
C GLU A 44 -30.15 -4.25 -12.29
N GLN A 45 -29.53 -3.08 -12.45
CA GLN A 45 -28.87 -2.64 -13.68
C GLN A 45 -27.47 -3.25 -13.84
N LEU A 46 -26.94 -3.94 -12.83
CA LEU A 46 -25.68 -4.70 -12.96
C LEU A 46 -25.84 -5.90 -13.91
N PRO A 47 -24.77 -6.30 -14.60
CA PRO A 47 -24.76 -7.54 -15.38
C PRO A 47 -25.22 -8.75 -14.57
N ALA A 48 -25.92 -9.68 -15.22
CA ALA A 48 -26.37 -10.92 -14.56
C ALA A 48 -25.18 -11.71 -13.98
N THR A 49 -24.04 -11.71 -14.67
CA THR A 49 -22.77 -12.29 -14.21
C THR A 49 -22.34 -11.69 -12.87
N THR A 50 -22.33 -10.36 -12.75
CA THR A 50 -22.01 -9.65 -11.50
C THR A 50 -22.94 -10.05 -10.37
N LYS A 51 -24.26 -10.04 -10.61
CA LYS A 51 -25.24 -10.40 -9.57
C LYS A 51 -25.07 -11.85 -9.09
N ASN A 52 -24.77 -12.77 -10.00
CA ASN A 52 -24.49 -14.17 -9.67
C ASN A 52 -23.18 -14.33 -8.89
N PHE A 53 -22.13 -13.60 -9.29
CA PHE A 53 -20.84 -13.58 -8.60
C PHE A 53 -21.01 -13.10 -7.15
N LEU A 54 -21.64 -11.94 -6.94
CA LEU A 54 -21.87 -11.40 -5.59
C LEU A 54 -22.62 -12.38 -4.69
N LYS A 55 -23.68 -13.01 -5.22
CA LYS A 55 -24.46 -14.01 -4.47
C LYS A 55 -23.68 -15.28 -4.17
N GLY A 56 -22.79 -15.71 -5.07
CA GLY A 56 -21.98 -16.92 -4.92
C GLY A 56 -20.83 -16.73 -3.92
N VAL A 57 -20.10 -15.62 -4.04
CA VAL A 57 -18.85 -15.37 -3.32
C VAL A 57 -19.06 -14.61 -2.01
N PHE A 58 -20.04 -13.71 -1.98
CA PHE A 58 -20.37 -12.89 -0.80
C PHE A 58 -21.83 -13.11 -0.35
N PRO A 59 -22.26 -14.37 -0.08
CA PRO A 59 -23.68 -14.68 0.19
C PRO A 59 -24.23 -14.04 1.46
N ALA A 60 -23.36 -13.66 2.40
CA ALA A 60 -23.72 -13.04 3.67
C ALA A 60 -23.66 -11.49 3.64
N SER A 61 -23.17 -10.90 2.55
CA SER A 61 -22.98 -9.46 2.42
C SER A 61 -24.13 -8.82 1.64
N LEU A 62 -24.49 -7.60 2.02
CA LEU A 62 -25.47 -6.78 1.33
C LEU A 62 -24.78 -5.75 0.44
N VAL A 63 -25.35 -5.49 -0.74
CA VAL A 63 -24.92 -4.39 -1.59
C VAL A 63 -25.34 -3.06 -0.95
N LYS A 64 -24.37 -2.21 -0.63
CA LYS A 64 -24.61 -0.83 -0.14
C LYS A 64 -24.79 0.16 -1.28
N GLN A 65 -23.96 0.03 -2.32
CA GLN A 65 -23.95 0.96 -3.44
C GLN A 65 -23.46 0.24 -4.69
N SER A 66 -24.08 0.57 -5.83
CA SER A 66 -23.59 0.18 -7.15
C SER A 66 -23.41 1.41 -8.02
N GLY A 67 -22.41 1.37 -8.88
CA GLY A 67 -22.04 2.47 -9.75
C GLY A 67 -21.63 2.00 -11.13
N LYS A 68 -21.76 2.89 -12.11
CA LYS A 68 -21.20 2.75 -13.45
C LYS A 68 -20.14 3.83 -13.66
N VAL A 69 -18.90 3.44 -13.88
CA VAL A 69 -17.81 4.43 -14.04
C VAL A 69 -17.92 5.12 -15.40
N ASN A 70 -17.59 6.42 -15.39
CA ASN A 70 -17.69 7.27 -16.59
C ASN A 70 -16.62 6.91 -17.63
N HIS A 71 -15.43 6.57 -17.16
CA HIS A 71 -14.30 6.09 -17.96
C HIS A 71 -13.79 4.78 -17.37
N GLU A 72 -13.46 3.82 -18.24
CA GLU A 72 -12.85 2.56 -17.80
C GLU A 72 -11.44 2.83 -17.27
N ASN A 73 -11.06 2.19 -16.16
CA ASN A 73 -9.68 2.24 -15.66
C ASN A 73 -8.75 1.37 -16.53
N TYR A 74 -7.47 1.29 -16.18
CA TYR A 74 -6.49 0.46 -16.90
C TYR A 74 -6.92 -1.02 -17.03
N TYR A 75 -7.61 -1.54 -16.02
CA TYR A 75 -8.13 -2.91 -15.97
C TYR A 75 -9.47 -3.12 -16.70
N GLY A 76 -10.05 -2.06 -17.28
CA GLY A 76 -11.32 -2.13 -18.01
C GLY A 76 -12.56 -2.16 -17.12
N SER A 77 -12.45 -1.72 -15.85
CA SER A 77 -13.58 -1.61 -14.92
C SER A 77 -14.67 -0.71 -15.50
N LYS A 78 -15.91 -1.21 -15.54
CA LYS A 78 -17.10 -0.48 -16.01
C LYS A 78 -18.15 -0.28 -14.94
N TYR A 79 -18.22 -1.19 -13.99
CA TYR A 79 -19.13 -1.14 -12.85
C TYR A 79 -18.32 -1.23 -11.56
N THR A 80 -18.83 -0.64 -10.50
CA THR A 80 -18.28 -0.74 -9.15
C THR A 80 -19.40 -1.09 -8.17
N THR A 81 -19.10 -1.85 -7.12
CA THR A 81 -20.06 -2.17 -6.07
C THR A 81 -19.37 -2.23 -4.71
N THR A 82 -19.96 -1.53 -3.74
CA THR A 82 -19.54 -1.55 -2.34
C THR A 82 -20.50 -2.40 -1.53
N LEU A 83 -19.95 -3.31 -0.73
CA LEU A 83 -20.67 -4.20 0.16
C LEU A 83 -20.71 -3.67 1.60
N ASP A 84 -21.62 -4.22 2.40
CA ASP A 84 -21.81 -3.79 3.78
C ASP A 84 -20.66 -4.13 4.74
N ASN A 85 -19.84 -5.11 4.38
CA ASN A 85 -18.60 -5.50 5.03
C ASN A 85 -17.35 -4.73 4.54
N ASN A 86 -17.53 -3.57 3.89
CA ASN A 86 -16.47 -2.67 3.40
C ASN A 86 -15.62 -3.22 2.23
N VAL A 87 -16.03 -4.32 1.61
CA VAL A 87 -15.43 -4.78 0.35
C VAL A 87 -15.95 -3.91 -0.79
N LYS A 88 -15.06 -3.34 -1.60
CA LYS A 88 -15.37 -2.71 -2.89
C LYS A 88 -14.87 -3.61 -4.01
N ILE A 89 -15.69 -3.76 -5.04
CA ILE A 89 -15.43 -4.65 -6.17
C ILE A 89 -15.73 -3.91 -7.45
N ASP A 90 -14.76 -3.86 -8.34
CA ASP A 90 -14.97 -3.38 -9.70
C ASP A 90 -15.13 -4.55 -10.68
N PHE A 91 -15.93 -4.32 -11.71
CA PHE A 91 -16.26 -5.30 -12.73
C PHE A 91 -16.12 -4.70 -14.12
N ASN A 92 -15.64 -5.48 -15.07
CA ASN A 92 -15.65 -5.13 -16.49
C ASN A 92 -17.09 -5.09 -17.05
N LYS A 93 -17.24 -4.70 -18.33
CA LYS A 93 -18.54 -4.62 -19.01
C LYS A 93 -19.33 -5.95 -19.10
N ASN A 94 -18.64 -7.09 -18.99
CA ASN A 94 -19.26 -8.42 -19.02
C ASN A 94 -19.71 -8.88 -17.62
N GLY A 95 -19.28 -8.17 -16.58
CA GLY A 95 -19.56 -8.47 -15.19
C GLY A 95 -18.54 -9.39 -14.52
N ASP A 96 -17.37 -9.59 -15.12
CA ASP A 96 -16.25 -10.28 -14.47
C ASP A 96 -15.48 -9.26 -13.62
N TRP A 97 -15.05 -9.67 -12.41
CA TRP A 97 -14.34 -8.78 -11.51
C TRP A 97 -12.96 -8.39 -12.08
N THR A 98 -12.55 -7.16 -11.79
CA THR A 98 -11.27 -6.56 -12.22
C THR A 98 -10.44 -6.08 -11.04
N GLU A 99 -11.09 -5.69 -9.95
CA GLU A 99 -10.44 -5.22 -8.72
C GLU A 99 -11.30 -5.64 -7.52
N VAL A 100 -10.67 -6.07 -6.44
CA VAL A 100 -11.31 -6.30 -5.14
C VAL A 100 -10.44 -5.69 -4.06
N GLU A 101 -10.97 -4.70 -3.34
CA GLU A 101 -10.28 -4.03 -2.24
C GLU A 101 -11.16 -3.99 -0.99
N THR A 102 -10.56 -3.72 0.17
CA THR A 102 -11.32 -3.27 1.35
C THR A 102 -11.08 -1.79 1.63
N ILE A 103 -12.17 -1.03 1.73
CA ILE A 103 -12.11 0.44 1.87
C ILE A 103 -11.38 0.87 3.15
N ASN A 104 -11.45 0.04 4.19
CA ASN A 104 -10.80 0.27 5.47
C ASN A 104 -9.45 -0.46 5.62
N LYS A 105 -8.89 -0.98 4.52
CA LYS A 105 -7.60 -1.69 4.46
C LYS A 105 -7.52 -2.85 5.48
N THR A 106 -8.63 -3.58 5.63
CA THR A 106 -8.72 -4.84 6.38
C THR A 106 -8.55 -6.05 5.45
N ALA A 107 -8.50 -7.26 5.99
CA ALA A 107 -8.33 -8.45 5.17
C ALA A 107 -9.52 -8.67 4.22
N ILE A 108 -9.23 -8.91 2.95
CA ILE A 108 -10.22 -9.44 2.00
C ILE A 108 -10.77 -10.77 2.55
N PRO A 109 -12.10 -11.02 2.48
CA PRO A 109 -12.70 -12.24 3.02
C PRO A 109 -12.07 -13.52 2.49
N GLU A 110 -11.73 -14.44 3.39
CA GLU A 110 -11.09 -15.72 3.06
C GLU A 110 -11.85 -16.52 2.00
N ALA A 111 -13.18 -16.51 2.04
CA ALA A 111 -14.02 -17.22 1.07
C ALA A 111 -13.79 -16.74 -0.38
N PHE A 112 -13.56 -15.44 -0.59
CA PHE A 112 -13.17 -14.91 -1.90
C PHE A 112 -11.78 -15.40 -2.29
N LEU A 113 -10.81 -15.33 -1.36
CA LEU A 113 -9.42 -15.72 -1.62
C LEU A 113 -9.28 -17.20 -1.97
N GLU A 114 -9.97 -18.08 -1.24
CA GLU A 114 -10.00 -19.52 -1.51
C GLU A 114 -10.68 -19.87 -2.83
N GLN A 115 -11.71 -19.13 -3.23
CA GLN A 115 -12.45 -19.42 -4.44
C GLN A 115 -11.77 -18.87 -5.70
N GLU A 116 -11.31 -17.62 -5.67
CA GLU A 116 -10.89 -16.89 -6.86
C GLU A 116 -9.36 -16.89 -7.05
N VAL A 117 -8.60 -16.88 -5.96
CA VAL A 117 -7.13 -16.69 -5.98
C VAL A 117 -6.37 -17.64 -5.04
N ALA A 118 -6.80 -18.90 -4.97
CA ALA A 118 -6.32 -19.88 -3.99
C ALA A 118 -4.79 -20.02 -3.89
N LYS A 119 -4.07 -19.98 -5.03
CA LYS A 119 -2.60 -20.12 -5.00
C LYS A 119 -1.92 -18.85 -4.47
N ILE A 120 -2.43 -17.68 -4.82
CA ILE A 120 -1.96 -16.39 -4.29
C ILE A 120 -2.16 -16.38 -2.78
N ASN A 121 -3.35 -16.75 -2.31
CA ASN A 121 -3.67 -16.86 -0.89
C ASN A 121 -2.71 -17.81 -0.15
N GLN A 122 -2.48 -19.00 -0.71
CA GLN A 122 -1.52 -19.95 -0.15
C GLN A 122 -0.09 -19.40 -0.10
N TYR A 123 0.34 -18.71 -1.15
CA TYR A 123 1.65 -18.07 -1.23
C TYR A 123 1.82 -17.02 -0.12
N VAL A 124 0.84 -16.13 0.04
CA VAL A 124 0.85 -15.09 1.07
C VAL A 124 0.87 -15.71 2.47
N LYS A 125 0.00 -16.68 2.76
CA LYS A 125 -0.02 -17.37 4.07
C LYS A 125 1.29 -18.07 4.42
N THR A 126 1.99 -18.58 3.40
CA THR A 126 3.25 -19.31 3.60
C THR A 126 4.43 -18.36 3.83
N ASN A 127 4.53 -17.31 3.03
CA ASN A 127 5.72 -16.45 3.00
C ASN A 127 5.54 -15.15 3.83
N TYR A 128 4.30 -14.77 4.14
CA TYR A 128 3.97 -13.56 4.89
C TYR A 128 2.89 -13.86 5.96
N PRO A 129 3.18 -14.75 6.93
CA PRO A 129 2.18 -15.26 7.88
C PRO A 129 1.56 -14.20 8.81
N ASN A 130 2.18 -13.02 8.91
CA ASN A 130 1.69 -11.88 9.70
C ASN A 130 0.98 -10.82 8.83
N ASN A 131 0.85 -11.08 7.53
CA ASN A 131 0.26 -10.16 6.57
C ASN A 131 -0.99 -10.75 5.93
N PHE A 132 -1.82 -9.87 5.40
CA PHE A 132 -3.05 -10.24 4.71
C PHE A 132 -3.25 -9.34 3.49
N ILE A 133 -3.98 -9.87 2.52
CA ILE A 133 -4.27 -9.19 1.26
C ILE A 133 -5.39 -8.17 1.50
N ILE A 134 -5.16 -6.93 1.08
CA ILE A 134 -6.11 -5.82 1.21
C ILE A 134 -6.68 -5.37 -0.13
N GLU A 135 -5.99 -5.67 -1.22
CA GLU A 135 -6.33 -5.30 -2.59
C GLU A 135 -5.86 -6.37 -3.57
N ILE A 136 -6.65 -6.65 -4.60
CA ILE A 136 -6.31 -7.55 -5.70
C ILE A 136 -6.85 -6.96 -7.00
N ASP A 137 -5.94 -6.65 -7.90
CA ASP A 137 -6.22 -6.31 -9.29
C ASP A 137 -6.03 -7.52 -10.21
N ARG A 138 -6.84 -7.58 -11.26
CA ARG A 138 -6.83 -8.66 -12.25
C ARG A 138 -6.85 -8.09 -13.66
N ASP A 139 -5.73 -8.25 -14.35
CA ASP A 139 -5.62 -8.12 -15.80
C ASP A 139 -5.67 -9.51 -16.44
N TYR A 140 -6.74 -9.80 -17.19
CA TYR A 140 -6.94 -11.11 -17.84
C TYR A 140 -5.83 -11.53 -18.83
N LYS A 141 -4.96 -10.61 -19.25
CA LYS A 141 -3.81 -10.89 -20.11
C LYS A 141 -2.49 -10.96 -19.34
N ARG A 142 -2.35 -10.20 -18.26
CA ARG A 142 -1.08 -10.04 -17.54
C ARG A 142 -1.01 -10.82 -16.23
N GLY A 143 -2.14 -11.11 -15.61
CA GLY A 143 -2.24 -11.85 -14.36
C GLY A 143 -2.89 -11.03 -13.25
N TYR A 144 -2.28 -11.06 -12.08
CA TYR A 144 -2.80 -10.42 -10.88
C TYR A 144 -1.74 -9.53 -10.26
N GLU A 145 -2.21 -8.48 -9.61
CA GLU A 145 -1.43 -7.65 -8.71
C GLU A 145 -2.18 -7.66 -7.37
N ILE A 146 -1.45 -7.74 -6.25
CA ILE A 146 -2.06 -7.67 -4.92
C ILE A 146 -1.31 -6.64 -4.07
N GLU A 147 -2.02 -5.93 -3.20
CA GLU A 147 -1.43 -5.16 -2.09
C GLU A 147 -1.65 -5.92 -0.78
N LEU A 148 -0.60 -6.04 0.03
CA LEU A 148 -0.67 -6.53 1.40
C LEU A 148 -0.83 -5.37 2.40
N ASN A 149 -1.31 -5.68 3.61
CA ASN A 149 -1.54 -4.69 4.68
C ASN A 149 -0.30 -3.90 5.14
N ASN A 150 0.91 -4.32 4.77
CA ASN A 150 2.16 -3.59 5.00
C ASN A 150 2.56 -2.68 3.83
N GLY A 151 1.74 -2.58 2.78
CA GLY A 151 2.01 -1.83 1.55
C GLY A 151 2.84 -2.58 0.52
N LEU A 152 3.15 -3.87 0.76
CA LEU A 152 3.87 -4.66 -0.23
C LEU A 152 2.95 -5.05 -1.38
N GLU A 153 3.33 -4.68 -2.60
CA GLU A 153 2.63 -5.06 -3.81
C GLU A 153 3.31 -6.24 -4.49
N MET A 154 2.53 -7.13 -5.12
CA MET A 154 3.05 -8.36 -5.72
C MET A 154 2.30 -8.75 -6.98
N PHE A 155 3.06 -9.11 -8.02
CA PHE A 155 2.57 -9.62 -9.28
C PHE A 155 2.58 -11.14 -9.36
N PHE A 156 1.50 -11.69 -9.92
CA PHE A 156 1.33 -13.10 -10.22
C PHE A 156 0.92 -13.28 -11.67
N ASP A 157 1.32 -14.39 -12.29
CA ASP A 157 0.89 -14.71 -13.65
C ASP A 157 -0.60 -15.10 -13.71
N ILE A 158 -1.13 -15.28 -14.92
CA ILE A 158 -2.52 -15.70 -15.13
C ILE A 158 -2.87 -17.06 -14.46
N ASN A 159 -1.87 -17.88 -14.13
CA ASN A 159 -2.00 -19.16 -13.43
C ASN A 159 -1.78 -19.03 -11.91
N GLN A 160 -1.71 -17.80 -11.40
CA GLN A 160 -1.47 -17.43 -10.00
C GLN A 160 -0.09 -17.86 -9.48
N ASN A 161 0.89 -18.06 -10.36
CA ASN A 161 2.27 -18.28 -9.93
C ASN A 161 2.92 -16.92 -9.66
N PHE A 162 3.65 -16.80 -8.55
CA PHE A 162 4.37 -15.59 -8.21
C PHE A 162 5.36 -15.20 -9.33
N ILE A 163 5.33 -13.92 -9.73
CA ILE A 163 6.26 -13.34 -10.72
C ILE A 163 7.30 -12.47 -10.01
N ALA A 164 6.84 -11.44 -9.33
CA ALA A 164 7.69 -10.39 -8.76
C ALA A 164 6.91 -9.62 -7.68
N LEU A 165 7.62 -8.86 -6.86
CA LEU A 165 7.01 -7.75 -6.13
C LEU A 165 6.78 -6.59 -7.11
N ASP A 166 5.82 -5.69 -6.82
CA ASP A 166 5.82 -4.40 -7.50
C ASP A 166 7.01 -3.59 -7.01
N ILE A 167 8.01 -3.59 -7.88
CA ILE A 167 9.25 -2.87 -7.79
C ILE A 167 9.44 -2.50 -9.25
N ASP A 168 9.40 -1.21 -9.57
CA ASP A 168 9.61 -0.66 -10.91
C ASP A 168 10.58 -1.53 -11.72
N LYS A 169 10.03 -2.43 -12.55
CA LYS A 169 10.86 -3.49 -13.13
C LYS A 169 11.47 -3.02 -14.44
N HIS A 170 12.72 -2.60 -14.44
CA HIS A 170 13.49 -2.37 -15.66
C HIS A 170 13.90 -3.70 -16.33
N ASP A 171 14.07 -3.69 -17.67
CA ASP A 171 14.31 -4.90 -18.49
C ASP A 171 15.57 -5.70 -18.07
N ASN A 172 16.49 -5.08 -17.33
CA ASN A 172 17.76 -5.63 -16.85
C ASN A 172 17.68 -6.29 -15.45
N GLU A 173 16.48 -6.40 -14.87
CA GLU A 173 16.31 -6.87 -13.50
C GLU A 173 15.82 -8.33 -13.42
N GLN A 174 16.44 -9.07 -12.51
CA GLN A 174 16.19 -10.50 -12.32
C GLN A 174 15.77 -10.80 -10.89
N VAL A 175 14.69 -11.55 -10.73
CA VAL A 175 14.34 -12.13 -9.44
C VAL A 175 15.23 -13.34 -9.20
N VAL A 176 15.94 -13.36 -8.08
CA VAL A 176 16.90 -14.41 -7.73
C VAL A 176 16.65 -14.96 -6.33
N SER A 177 17.26 -16.11 -6.04
CA SER A 177 17.21 -16.66 -4.68
C SER A 177 18.05 -15.82 -3.72
N ALA A 178 17.62 -15.68 -2.45
CA ALA A 178 18.45 -15.12 -1.38
C ALA A 178 19.83 -15.79 -1.25
N ASN A 179 19.98 -17.02 -1.75
CA ASN A 179 21.27 -17.69 -1.81
C ASN A 179 22.30 -16.97 -2.71
N GLU A 180 21.86 -16.20 -3.71
CA GLU A 180 22.73 -15.43 -4.61
C GLU A 180 23.30 -14.16 -3.98
N LEU A 181 22.76 -13.70 -2.84
CA LEU A 181 23.28 -12.53 -2.15
C LEU A 181 24.73 -12.74 -1.69
N PRO A 182 25.59 -11.71 -1.79
CA PRO A 182 26.92 -11.73 -1.19
C PRO A 182 26.84 -12.06 0.31
N GLN A 183 27.80 -12.84 0.82
CA GLN A 183 27.80 -13.23 2.23
C GLN A 183 27.76 -12.02 3.18
N LYS A 184 28.44 -10.93 2.80
CA LYS A 184 28.46 -9.67 3.55
C LYS A 184 27.05 -9.06 3.71
N ALA A 185 26.20 -9.14 2.68
CA ALA A 185 24.82 -8.68 2.75
C ALA A 185 23.99 -9.55 3.71
N LYS A 186 24.13 -10.88 3.62
CA LYS A 186 23.45 -11.83 4.52
C LYS A 186 23.84 -11.60 5.99
N ASP A 187 25.12 -11.35 6.24
CA ASP A 187 25.65 -11.04 7.58
C ASP A 187 25.09 -9.70 8.09
N PHE A 188 25.01 -8.69 7.22
CA PHE A 188 24.43 -7.38 7.56
C PHE A 188 22.96 -7.50 7.96
N VAL A 189 22.15 -8.22 7.17
CA VAL A 189 20.73 -8.47 7.47
C VAL A 189 20.60 -9.20 8.80
N SER A 190 21.37 -10.28 8.99
CA SER A 190 21.32 -11.07 10.23
C SER A 190 21.69 -10.25 11.48
N ALA A 191 22.64 -9.32 11.36
CA ALA A 191 23.12 -8.52 12.48
C ALA A 191 22.16 -7.37 12.86
N ASN A 192 21.43 -6.80 11.89
CA ASN A 192 20.62 -5.60 12.12
C ASN A 192 19.11 -5.88 12.12
N PHE A 193 18.67 -6.92 11.40
CA PHE A 193 17.27 -7.26 11.16
C PHE A 193 16.99 -8.72 11.57
N ALA A 194 17.49 -9.15 12.73
CA ALA A 194 17.53 -10.56 13.15
C ALA A 194 16.16 -11.26 13.25
N ASN A 195 15.05 -10.51 13.31
CA ASN A 195 13.69 -11.05 13.38
C ASN A 195 12.95 -10.95 12.03
N GLU A 196 13.67 -10.61 10.96
CA GLU A 196 13.09 -10.43 9.63
C GLU A 196 13.59 -11.50 8.67
N GLU A 197 12.70 -11.93 7.78
CA GLU A 197 13.02 -12.87 6.72
C GLU A 197 13.27 -12.12 5.41
N ILE A 198 14.25 -12.56 4.62
CA ILE A 198 14.41 -12.08 3.24
C ILE A 198 13.32 -12.74 2.39
N THR A 199 12.30 -11.95 2.05
CA THR A 199 11.14 -12.43 1.29
C THR A 199 11.33 -12.33 -0.22
N PHE A 200 12.21 -11.43 -0.66
CA PHE A 200 12.49 -11.22 -2.08
C PHE A 200 13.90 -10.70 -2.31
N VAL A 201 14.49 -11.07 -3.45
CA VAL A 201 15.75 -10.54 -3.94
C VAL A 201 15.64 -10.23 -5.42
N LYS A 202 15.84 -8.96 -5.74
CA LYS A 202 16.06 -8.42 -7.08
C LYS A 202 17.55 -8.34 -7.31
N LYS A 203 17.99 -8.65 -8.52
CA LYS A 203 19.36 -8.49 -8.99
C LYS A 203 19.33 -7.72 -10.29
N GLU A 204 19.90 -6.54 -10.28
CA GLU A 204 20.06 -5.73 -11.47
C GLU A 204 21.47 -5.86 -12.02
N ILE A 205 21.59 -5.89 -13.35
CA ILE A 205 22.88 -5.82 -14.04
C ILE A 205 22.84 -4.67 -15.04
N ASP A 206 23.43 -3.54 -14.68
CA ASP A 206 23.57 -2.37 -15.55
C ASP A 206 25.04 -1.97 -15.75
N ASP A 207 25.49 -1.76 -16.98
CA ASP A 207 26.86 -1.36 -17.32
C ASP A 207 27.98 -2.12 -16.55
N ASN A 208 27.83 -3.44 -16.39
CA ASN A 208 28.69 -4.35 -15.59
C ASN A 208 28.72 -4.10 -14.08
N ARG A 209 27.81 -3.30 -13.54
CA ARG A 209 27.52 -3.22 -12.11
C ARG A 209 26.43 -4.24 -11.78
N VAL A 210 26.57 -4.88 -10.64
CA VAL A 210 25.54 -5.75 -10.09
C VAL A 210 25.06 -5.12 -8.81
N GLU A 211 23.74 -4.94 -8.72
CA GLU A 211 23.06 -4.42 -7.54
C GLU A 211 22.01 -5.44 -7.11
N PHE A 212 21.74 -5.49 -5.81
CA PHE A 212 20.79 -6.41 -5.21
C PHE A 212 19.86 -5.64 -4.30
N ASP A 213 18.58 -5.64 -4.62
CA ASP A 213 17.55 -5.07 -3.75
C ASP A 213 16.84 -6.21 -3.06
N ILE A 214 16.73 -6.13 -1.74
CA ILE A 214 16.05 -7.15 -0.96
C ILE A 214 14.86 -6.54 -0.24
N TYR A 215 13.84 -7.36 -0.04
CA TYR A 215 12.67 -6.98 0.73
C TYR A 215 12.52 -7.92 1.90
N LEU A 216 12.44 -7.32 3.09
CA LEU A 216 12.26 -8.04 4.32
C LEU A 216 10.78 -8.24 4.64
N SER A 217 10.45 -9.17 5.53
CA SER A 217 9.07 -9.46 5.96
C SER A 217 8.33 -8.26 6.55
N SER A 218 9.06 -7.24 7.02
CA SER A 218 8.48 -5.98 7.50
C SER A 218 8.04 -5.01 6.38
N GLY A 219 8.42 -5.31 5.13
CA GLY A 219 8.35 -4.37 4.00
C GLY A 219 9.56 -3.46 3.88
N THR A 220 10.55 -3.55 4.79
CA THR A 220 11.82 -2.82 4.67
C THR A 220 12.57 -3.26 3.43
N SER A 221 13.00 -2.32 2.60
CA SER A 221 13.86 -2.57 1.43
C SER A 221 15.32 -2.26 1.78
N ILE A 222 16.26 -3.02 1.21
CA ILE A 222 17.70 -2.74 1.33
C ILE A 222 18.37 -2.98 -0.01
N GLU A 223 19.05 -1.96 -0.52
CA GLU A 223 19.88 -2.03 -1.71
C GLU A 223 21.32 -2.36 -1.35
N PHE A 224 21.92 -3.33 -2.04
CA PHE A 224 23.32 -3.72 -1.89
C PHE A 224 24.05 -3.65 -3.21
N ASN A 225 25.30 -3.21 -3.17
CA ASN A 225 26.19 -3.39 -4.33
C ASN A 225 26.66 -4.86 -4.47
N GLN A 226 27.38 -5.15 -5.55
CA GLN A 226 27.94 -6.48 -5.82
C GLN A 226 28.82 -7.05 -4.69
N GLN A 227 29.42 -6.22 -3.84
CA GLN A 227 30.26 -6.65 -2.71
C GLN A 227 29.43 -6.90 -1.43
N GLY A 228 28.14 -6.58 -1.43
CA GLY A 228 27.25 -6.67 -0.28
C GLY A 228 27.38 -5.49 0.70
N ASP A 229 27.91 -4.35 0.25
CA ASP A 229 27.80 -3.09 0.99
C ASP A 229 26.44 -2.46 0.68
N TRP A 230 25.69 -2.11 1.72
CA TRP A 230 24.40 -1.45 1.57
C TRP A 230 24.57 -0.02 1.02
N ARG A 231 23.60 0.40 0.21
CA ARG A 231 23.50 1.72 -0.40
C ARG A 231 22.32 2.48 0.17
N GLU A 232 21.17 1.85 0.21
CA GLU A 232 19.95 2.45 0.70
C GLU A 232 19.19 1.45 1.57
N ILE A 233 18.51 1.97 2.58
CA ILE A 233 17.63 1.22 3.47
C ILE A 233 16.38 2.06 3.67
N GLU A 234 15.23 1.57 3.25
CA GLU A 234 13.94 2.25 3.39
C GLU A 234 13.00 1.43 4.29
N ALA A 235 12.35 2.10 5.22
CA ALA A 235 11.41 1.48 6.13
C ALA A 235 10.12 1.09 5.40
N GLY A 236 9.69 -0.15 5.57
CA GLY A 236 8.31 -0.51 5.22
C GLY A 236 7.31 0.38 5.97
N ARG A 237 6.08 0.52 5.43
CA ARG A 237 5.06 1.46 5.92
C ARG A 237 4.81 1.45 7.44
N GLN A 238 4.90 0.27 8.07
CA GLN A 238 4.70 0.06 9.51
C GLN A 238 5.99 -0.34 10.24
N ALA A 239 7.12 -0.40 9.54
CA ALA A 239 8.42 -0.80 10.07
C ALA A 239 9.12 0.38 10.76
N THR A 240 10.13 0.06 11.56
CA THR A 240 11.04 1.05 12.15
C THR A 240 12.46 0.55 11.95
N LEU A 241 13.32 1.40 11.37
CA LEU A 241 14.69 1.00 11.10
C LEU A 241 15.51 0.90 12.39
N PRO A 242 16.32 -0.16 12.56
CA PRO A 242 17.36 -0.19 13.57
C PRO A 242 18.38 0.92 13.26
N THR A 243 19.00 1.51 14.28
CA THR A 243 20.00 2.60 14.09
C THR A 243 21.43 2.16 14.39
N ALA A 244 21.64 0.89 14.77
CA ALA A 244 22.94 0.37 15.20
C ALA A 244 24.00 0.37 14.08
N PHE A 245 23.57 0.35 12.81
CA PHE A 245 24.48 0.43 11.66
C PHE A 245 24.94 1.86 11.31
N LEU A 246 24.40 2.88 12.00
CA LEU A 246 24.70 4.29 11.73
C LEU A 246 25.77 4.85 12.69
N PRO A 247 26.48 5.93 12.30
CA PRO A 247 27.37 6.63 13.22
C PRO A 247 26.63 7.18 14.45
N ALA A 248 27.22 7.00 15.64
CA ALA A 248 26.59 7.43 16.89
C ALA A 248 26.26 8.94 16.94
N GLU A 249 27.09 9.79 16.32
CA GLU A 249 26.86 11.24 16.24
C GLU A 249 25.61 11.58 15.42
N LEU A 250 25.38 10.87 14.31
CA LEU A 250 24.18 11.02 13.47
C LEU A 250 22.93 10.63 14.27
N VAL A 251 22.96 9.45 14.90
CA VAL A 251 21.83 8.95 15.71
C VAL A 251 21.51 9.92 16.85
N GLN A 252 22.55 10.46 17.52
CA GLN A 252 22.38 11.44 18.57
C GLN A 252 21.76 12.74 18.05
N TYR A 253 22.18 13.23 16.88
CA TYR A 253 21.62 14.43 16.28
C TYR A 253 20.13 14.24 15.96
N VAL A 254 19.77 13.17 15.25
CA VAL A 254 18.38 12.88 14.87
C VAL A 254 17.50 12.77 16.12
N THR A 255 17.91 11.97 17.11
CA THR A 255 17.13 11.78 18.34
C THR A 255 17.06 13.02 19.23
N SER A 256 18.00 13.95 19.14
CA SER A 256 17.98 15.18 19.94
C SER A 256 17.08 16.25 19.32
N HIS A 257 17.07 16.35 18.00
CA HIS A 257 16.43 17.43 17.25
C HIS A 257 15.06 17.04 16.66
N TYR A 258 14.83 15.75 16.37
CA TYR A 258 13.66 15.24 15.63
C TYR A 258 12.94 14.09 16.36
N LYS A 259 12.74 14.22 17.68
CA LYS A 259 12.17 13.17 18.55
C LYS A 259 10.82 12.58 18.12
N GLU A 260 10.02 13.37 17.39
CA GLU A 260 8.69 12.97 16.94
C GLU A 260 8.67 12.45 15.50
N TYR A 261 9.83 12.40 14.84
CA TYR A 261 9.98 11.87 13.50
C TYR A 261 10.50 10.42 13.58
N LYS A 262 9.97 9.55 12.71
CA LYS A 262 10.56 8.24 12.44
C LYS A 262 11.66 8.38 11.39
N LEU A 263 12.63 7.47 11.44
CA LEU A 263 13.62 7.30 10.38
C LEU A 263 12.96 6.55 9.22
N ALA A 264 12.76 7.23 8.09
CA ALA A 264 12.09 6.70 6.92
C ALA A 264 13.07 5.96 6.02
N SER A 265 14.13 6.65 5.58
CA SER A 265 15.17 6.07 4.74
C SER A 265 16.56 6.53 5.17
N VAL A 266 17.57 5.72 4.84
CA VAL A 266 18.97 6.13 4.89
C VAL A 266 19.68 5.68 3.62
N GLU A 267 20.23 6.66 2.90
CA GLU A 267 21.08 6.44 1.74
C GLU A 267 22.54 6.77 2.10
N LYS A 268 23.47 5.91 1.66
CA LYS A 268 24.91 6.05 1.82
C LYS A 268 25.59 6.25 0.48
N ASP A 269 25.88 7.52 0.24
CA ASP A 269 26.71 8.01 -0.83
C ASP A 269 28.21 7.82 -0.55
N TYR A 270 29.04 8.15 -1.54
CA TYR A 270 30.50 8.04 -1.43
C TYR A 270 31.13 8.94 -0.35
N ASN A 271 30.47 10.04 0.06
CA ASN A 271 31.00 11.01 1.01
C ASN A 271 29.99 11.50 2.08
N LYS A 272 28.75 11.01 2.05
CA LYS A 272 27.68 11.48 2.93
C LYS A 272 26.66 10.37 3.21
N TYR A 273 25.87 10.60 4.25
CA TYR A 273 24.57 9.96 4.44
C TYR A 273 23.49 10.97 4.10
N LYS A 274 22.47 10.55 3.35
CA LYS A 274 21.18 11.24 3.29
C LYS A 274 20.22 10.47 4.20
N VAL A 275 19.45 11.19 5.00
CA VAL A 275 18.58 10.63 6.01
C VAL A 275 17.23 11.31 5.88
N GLU A 276 16.22 10.55 5.52
CA GLU A 276 14.85 11.04 5.47
C GLU A 276 14.13 10.74 6.78
N LEU A 277 13.44 11.75 7.28
CA LEU A 277 12.67 11.69 8.52
C LEU A 277 11.22 12.04 8.25
N GLU A 278 10.32 11.24 8.79
CA GLU A 278 8.89 11.38 8.56
C GLU A 278 8.10 11.62 9.86
N LYS A 279 7.09 12.49 9.78
CA LYS A 279 6.07 12.68 10.81
C LYS A 279 4.70 12.92 10.17
N GLY A 280 3.92 11.86 9.99
CA GLY A 280 2.59 11.94 9.38
C GLY A 280 2.69 12.21 7.88
N ARG A 281 2.52 13.47 7.46
CA ARG A 281 2.67 13.92 6.05
C ARG A 281 3.84 14.88 5.88
N GLN A 282 4.71 14.96 6.88
CA GLN A 282 5.87 15.84 6.89
C GLN A 282 7.11 14.98 6.67
N GLU A 283 7.89 15.32 5.66
CA GLU A 283 9.19 14.71 5.34
C GLU A 283 10.27 15.77 5.50
N ILE A 284 11.45 15.34 5.97
CA ILE A 284 12.64 16.18 6.11
C ILE A 284 13.86 15.35 5.74
N ASP A 285 14.63 15.85 4.77
CA ASP A 285 15.89 15.27 4.37
C ASP A 285 17.06 15.95 5.05
N LEU A 286 17.94 15.14 5.63
CA LEU A 286 19.14 15.58 6.34
C LEU A 286 20.37 14.97 5.69
N GLU A 287 21.39 15.80 5.48
CA GLU A 287 22.70 15.33 5.06
C GLU A 287 23.70 15.31 6.23
N PHE A 288 24.46 14.23 6.31
CA PHE A 288 25.57 14.06 7.25
C PHE A 288 26.83 13.65 6.49
N ASN A 289 28.01 14.01 6.99
CA ASN A 289 29.23 13.41 6.46
C ASN A 289 29.36 11.94 6.93
N LEU A 290 30.37 11.21 6.42
CA LEU A 290 30.57 9.80 6.80
C LEU A 290 30.93 9.57 8.29
N SER A 291 31.31 10.59 9.05
CA SER A 291 31.51 10.48 10.50
C SER A 291 30.23 10.71 11.31
N GLY A 292 29.13 11.08 10.65
CA GLY A 292 27.85 11.39 11.28
C GLY A 292 27.68 12.85 11.71
N LYS A 293 28.58 13.74 11.31
CA LYS A 293 28.45 15.18 11.57
C LYS A 293 27.43 15.76 10.60
N PHE A 294 26.41 16.42 11.15
CA PHE A 294 25.38 17.12 10.38
C PHE A 294 25.97 18.18 9.44
N LEU A 295 25.47 18.21 8.21
CA LEU A 295 25.88 19.14 7.15
C LEU A 295 24.79 20.17 6.87
N ARG A 296 23.60 19.72 6.47
CA ARG A 296 22.47 20.58 6.08
C ARG A 296 21.15 19.81 6.06
N ILE A 297 20.05 20.57 6.00
CA ILE A 297 18.75 20.09 5.55
C ILE A 297 18.75 20.20 4.02
N ASP A 298 18.29 19.16 3.32
CA ASP A 298 18.00 19.19 1.88
C ASP A 298 16.52 19.59 1.70
N TYR A 299 16.23 20.46 0.74
CA TYR A 299 14.89 21.04 0.51
C TYR A 299 14.42 20.80 -0.92
#